data_AF-A0A1Y5Q840-F1
#
_entry.id   AF-A0A1Y5Q840-F1
#
_cell.length_a   1.000
_cell.length_b   1.000
_cell.length_c   1.000
_cell.angle_alpha   90.00
_cell.angle_beta   90.00
_cell.angle_gamma   90.00
#
_symmetry.space_group_name_H-M   'P 1'
#
loop_
_entity.id
_entity.type
_entity.pdbx_description
1 polymer ?
#
loop_
_entity_poly.entity_id
_entity_poly.type
_entity_poly.pdbx_seq_one_letter_code
_entity_poly.pdbx_strand_id
1 'polypeptide(L)'
;MNRTSFFGSIFTVMRKEWRDFFRDRRTFLLSLLVAPLLYPLIFWGIGKLSQMRVETQLEKNIDVPVLGIERAPNLLKYLASYGIDTHPAPADIEARIRAQKEDVALAINEDFADDWRVGKPAKVDIITDTTRRNSDVVVARVSKVLEGYGSGVGAMRLLVRGINPAVATPLNVGTRDMATPEAKSSGFMSVILPMILTIFAFIGGAHLAMDTTAGERERQSLEPLLATPVSRAALVGGKMLAAALLGMVSMLLILLSFKLSASVAGGSAASMDVSFAAMGKLLLTLLPLVLIGTALITALAAGAKSMKEAQSHMMWLMMLPMLPAYGLMAYPLKDTALWQYAVPFLSQNQMIQKITRGEAASAEQWGLYLLSSLVLAALLWALAVWRYKQEKLAISG
;
A
#
# COMPACT_ATOMS: atom_id res chain seq x y z
N MET A 1 12.41 -3.30 53.60
CA MET A 1 11.68 -2.58 52.53
C MET A 1 12.51 -2.70 51.24
N ASN A 2 12.19 -3.65 50.37
CA ASN A 2 12.88 -3.78 49.07
C ASN A 2 12.52 -2.55 48.23
N ARG A 3 13.47 -1.61 48.08
CA ARG A 3 13.37 -0.54 47.07
C ARG A 3 13.38 -1.25 45.72
N THR A 4 12.21 -1.43 45.12
CA THR A 4 12.11 -1.86 43.73
C THR A 4 12.81 -0.80 42.88
N SER A 5 13.79 -1.23 42.07
CA SER A 5 14.46 -0.34 41.13
C SER A 5 13.45 0.20 40.13
N PHE A 6 13.68 1.40 39.58
CA PHE A 6 12.80 2.01 38.58
C PHE A 6 12.44 1.04 37.43
N PHE A 7 13.45 0.34 36.90
CA PHE A 7 13.28 -0.69 35.88
C PHE A 7 12.52 -1.93 36.39
N GLY A 8 12.75 -2.34 37.64
CA GLY A 8 11.99 -3.41 38.27
C GLY A 8 10.50 -3.09 38.34
N SER A 9 10.15 -1.85 38.73
CA SER A 9 8.76 -1.38 38.76
C SER A 9 8.11 -1.38 37.37
N ILE A 10 8.82 -0.89 36.34
CA ILE A 10 8.34 -0.93 34.93
C ILE A 10 8.01 -2.37 34.52
N PHE A 11 8.92 -3.31 34.79
CA PHE A 11 8.73 -4.70 34.40
C PHE A 11 7.61 -5.39 35.17
N THR A 12 7.47 -5.09 36.47
CA THR A 12 6.34 -5.58 37.28
C THR A 12 5.00 -5.11 36.73
N VAL A 13 4.87 -3.82 36.41
CA VAL A 13 3.65 -3.25 35.81
C VAL A 13 3.39 -3.90 34.45
N MET A 14 4.40 -3.97 33.57
CA MET A 14 4.27 -4.60 32.26
C MET A 14 3.77 -6.05 32.37
N ARG A 15 4.33 -6.84 33.28
CA ARG A 15 3.93 -8.23 33.50
C ARG A 15 2.50 -8.35 34.02
N LYS A 16 2.06 -7.41 34.87
CA LYS A 16 0.67 -7.33 35.34
C LYS A 16 -0.28 -7.07 34.16
N GLU A 17 0.00 -6.04 33.34
CA GLU A 17 -0.88 -5.71 32.20
C GLU A 17 -0.98 -6.85 31.19
N TRP A 18 0.14 -7.51 30.89
CA TRP A 18 0.12 -8.69 30.02
C TRP A 18 -0.68 -9.84 30.62
N ARG A 19 -0.54 -10.11 31.92
CA ARG A 19 -1.28 -11.18 32.60
C ARG A 19 -2.79 -10.90 32.59
N ASP A 20 -3.19 -9.65 32.78
CA ASP A 20 -4.60 -9.26 32.75
C ASP A 20 -5.15 -9.30 31.32
N PHE A 21 -4.36 -8.88 30.33
CA PHE A 21 -4.73 -8.99 28.92
C PHE A 21 -4.92 -10.44 28.45
N PHE A 22 -4.02 -11.36 28.84
CA PHE A 22 -4.14 -12.79 28.54
C PHE A 22 -5.37 -13.45 29.20
N ARG A 23 -5.87 -12.91 30.31
CA ARG A 23 -7.08 -13.42 30.99
C ARG A 23 -8.33 -13.09 30.18
N ASP A 24 -8.36 -11.96 29.49
CA ASP A 24 -9.41 -11.66 28.51
C ASP A 24 -9.13 -12.37 27.18
N ARG A 25 -9.42 -13.67 27.16
CA ARG A 25 -9.17 -14.54 25.98
C ARG A 25 -9.83 -14.01 24.71
N ARG A 26 -11.00 -13.38 24.81
CA ARG A 26 -11.72 -12.89 23.64
C ARG A 26 -10.99 -11.69 23.05
N THR A 27 -10.66 -10.70 23.87
CA THR A 27 -9.94 -9.51 23.41
C THR A 27 -8.53 -9.86 22.95
N PHE A 28 -7.85 -10.76 23.66
CA PHE A 28 -6.55 -11.29 23.27
C PHE A 28 -6.60 -11.97 21.89
N LEU A 29 -7.52 -12.91 21.68
CA LEU A 29 -7.64 -13.61 20.40
C LEU A 29 -8.07 -12.68 19.27
N LEU A 30 -9.04 -11.80 19.49
CA LEU A 30 -9.52 -10.89 18.44
C LEU A 30 -8.44 -9.89 18.02
N SER A 31 -7.72 -9.29 18.98
CA SER A 31 -6.64 -8.34 18.69
C SER A 31 -5.46 -8.99 17.97
N LEU A 32 -5.12 -10.24 18.34
CA LEU A 32 -3.91 -10.92 17.88
C LEU A 32 -4.13 -11.78 16.62
N LEU A 33 -5.34 -12.31 16.39
CA LEU A 33 -5.63 -13.16 15.24
C LEU A 33 -6.36 -12.43 14.12
N VAL A 34 -7.39 -11.64 14.43
CA VAL A 34 -8.28 -11.11 13.39
C VAL A 34 -7.54 -10.09 12.53
N ALA A 35 -6.91 -9.08 13.12
CA ALA A 35 -6.18 -8.08 12.37
C ALA A 35 -5.00 -8.69 11.57
N PRO A 36 -4.14 -9.55 12.15
CA PRO A 36 -3.02 -10.14 11.41
C PRO A 36 -3.39 -11.13 10.31
N LEU A 37 -4.49 -11.89 10.45
CA LEU A 37 -4.89 -12.88 9.46
C LEU A 37 -5.80 -12.31 8.36
N LEU A 38 -6.67 -11.34 8.69
CA LEU A 38 -7.65 -10.81 7.74
C LEU A 38 -6.96 -10.16 6.54
N TYR A 39 -5.93 -9.35 6.74
CA TYR A 39 -5.30 -8.60 5.65
C TYR A 39 -4.55 -9.49 4.66
N PRO A 40 -3.66 -10.40 5.08
CA PRO A 40 -3.02 -11.35 4.16
C PRO A 40 -4.04 -12.21 3.41
N LEU A 41 -5.16 -12.58 4.05
CA LEU A 41 -6.26 -13.27 3.38
C LEU A 41 -6.93 -12.40 2.30
N ILE A 42 -7.21 -11.13 2.60
CA ILE A 42 -7.74 -10.17 1.61
C ILE A 42 -6.75 -9.99 0.45
N PHE A 43 -5.45 -9.85 0.72
CA PHE A 43 -4.43 -9.73 -0.33
C PHE A 43 -4.32 -10.97 -1.18
N TRP A 44 -4.36 -12.13 -0.56
CA TRP A 44 -4.39 -13.39 -1.28
C TRP A 44 -5.63 -13.46 -2.19
N GLY A 45 -6.80 -13.06 -1.68
CA GLY A 45 -8.03 -12.98 -2.46
C GLY A 45 -7.95 -11.99 -3.64
N ILE A 46 -7.49 -10.75 -3.40
CA ILE A 46 -7.31 -9.73 -4.44
C ILE A 46 -6.25 -10.16 -5.46
N GLY A 47 -5.14 -10.72 -5.00
CA GLY A 47 -4.06 -11.21 -5.85
C GLY A 47 -4.55 -12.32 -6.78
N LYS A 48 -5.30 -13.29 -6.24
CA LYS A 48 -5.94 -14.35 -7.02
C LYS A 48 -6.96 -13.79 -8.02
N LEU A 49 -7.82 -12.87 -7.60
CA LEU A 49 -8.78 -12.20 -8.49
C LEU A 49 -8.07 -11.42 -9.61
N SER A 50 -6.96 -10.76 -9.30
CA SER A 50 -6.15 -10.03 -10.28
C SER A 50 -5.46 -10.97 -11.26
N GLN A 51 -4.89 -12.08 -10.80
CA GLN A 51 -4.30 -13.11 -11.66
C GLN A 51 -5.35 -13.71 -12.60
N MET A 52 -6.50 -14.10 -12.05
CA MET A 52 -7.63 -14.60 -12.86
C MET A 52 -8.05 -13.57 -13.91
N ARG A 53 -8.06 -12.27 -13.58
CA ARG A 53 -8.37 -11.21 -14.54
C ARG A 53 -7.32 -11.09 -15.64
N VAL A 54 -6.03 -11.16 -15.30
CA VAL A 54 -4.93 -11.08 -16.27
C VAL A 54 -4.95 -12.29 -17.22
N GLU A 55 -5.10 -13.50 -16.68
CA GLU A 55 -5.24 -14.74 -17.49
C GLU A 55 -6.47 -14.65 -18.39
N THR A 56 -7.63 -14.28 -17.84
CA THR A 56 -8.87 -14.15 -18.61
C THR A 56 -8.80 -13.07 -19.69
N GLN A 57 -8.05 -11.98 -19.49
CA GLN A 57 -7.93 -10.90 -20.48
C GLN A 57 -6.81 -11.12 -21.52
N LEU A 58 -5.77 -11.90 -21.18
CA LEU A 58 -4.71 -12.25 -22.13
C LEU A 58 -5.13 -13.41 -23.05
N GLU A 59 -5.94 -14.34 -22.56
CA GLU A 59 -6.40 -15.50 -23.34
C GLU A 59 -7.68 -15.24 -24.15
N LYS A 60 -8.46 -14.20 -23.82
CA LYS A 60 -9.67 -13.87 -24.59
C LYS A 60 -9.34 -13.03 -25.81
N ASN A 61 -9.95 -13.42 -26.92
CA ASN A 61 -10.09 -12.53 -28.07
C ASN A 61 -10.86 -11.28 -27.64
N ILE A 62 -10.44 -10.14 -28.16
CA ILE A 62 -11.11 -8.87 -27.92
C ILE A 62 -12.08 -8.65 -29.06
N ASP A 63 -13.37 -8.64 -28.76
CA ASP A 63 -14.40 -8.23 -29.69
C ASP A 63 -14.41 -6.70 -29.80
N VAL A 64 -14.22 -6.17 -31.01
CA VAL A 64 -14.21 -4.73 -31.28
C VAL A 64 -15.22 -4.41 -32.40
N PRO A 65 -16.28 -3.64 -32.11
CA PRO A 65 -17.18 -3.14 -33.14
C PRO A 65 -16.46 -2.15 -34.08
N VAL A 66 -16.65 -2.32 -35.39
CA VAL A 66 -16.02 -1.48 -36.42
C VAL A 66 -17.07 -0.80 -37.31
N LEU A 67 -17.06 0.53 -37.34
CA LEU A 67 -17.78 1.34 -38.32
C LEU A 67 -17.02 1.32 -39.64
N GLY A 68 -17.71 1.01 -40.75
CA GLY A 68 -17.08 0.92 -42.07
C GLY A 68 -16.25 -0.35 -42.27
N ILE A 69 -16.65 -1.47 -41.67
CA ILE A 69 -15.93 -2.76 -41.70
C ILE A 69 -15.54 -3.21 -43.13
N GLU A 70 -16.37 -2.95 -44.13
CA GLU A 70 -16.13 -3.35 -45.52
C GLU A 70 -14.96 -2.58 -46.18
N ARG A 71 -14.57 -1.43 -45.63
CA ARG A 71 -13.60 -0.50 -46.23
C ARG A 71 -12.15 -0.97 -46.10
N ALA A 72 -11.84 -1.86 -45.14
CA ALA A 72 -10.46 -2.25 -44.84
C ALA A 72 -10.27 -3.77 -44.55
N PRO A 73 -10.60 -4.68 -45.48
CA PRO A 73 -10.58 -6.12 -45.23
C PRO A 73 -9.19 -6.67 -44.83
N ASN A 74 -8.11 -6.07 -45.34
CA ASN A 74 -6.74 -6.48 -45.00
C ASN A 74 -6.33 -6.05 -43.59
N LEU A 75 -6.80 -4.89 -43.13
CA LEU A 75 -6.56 -4.42 -41.76
C LEU A 75 -7.28 -5.31 -40.75
N LEU A 76 -8.52 -5.71 -41.05
CA LEU A 76 -9.31 -6.58 -40.18
C LEU A 76 -8.70 -7.98 -40.04
N LYS A 77 -8.19 -8.56 -41.15
CA LYS A 77 -7.44 -9.83 -41.08
C LYS A 77 -6.20 -9.73 -40.22
N TYR A 78 -5.49 -8.59 -40.29
CA TYR A 78 -4.33 -8.35 -39.45
C TYR A 78 -4.74 -8.24 -37.97
N LEU A 79 -5.79 -7.50 -37.63
CA LEU A 79 -6.33 -7.42 -36.27
C LEU A 79 -6.71 -8.81 -35.73
N ALA A 80 -7.41 -9.62 -36.53
CA ALA A 80 -7.80 -10.99 -36.17
C ALA A 80 -6.59 -11.89 -35.87
N SER A 81 -5.47 -11.73 -36.59
CA SER A 81 -4.24 -12.49 -36.32
C SER A 81 -3.61 -12.22 -34.95
N TYR A 82 -3.96 -11.09 -34.31
CA TYR A 82 -3.54 -10.74 -32.95
C TYR A 82 -4.64 -10.98 -31.90
N GLY A 83 -5.69 -11.75 -32.25
CA GLY A 83 -6.82 -12.05 -31.36
C GLY A 83 -7.74 -10.85 -31.11
N ILE A 84 -7.87 -9.95 -32.08
CA ILE A 84 -8.84 -8.85 -32.08
C ILE A 84 -9.91 -9.20 -33.10
N ASP A 85 -11.02 -9.75 -32.63
CA ASP A 85 -12.16 -10.11 -33.46
C ASP A 85 -12.98 -8.86 -33.75
N THR A 86 -13.40 -8.70 -35.00
CA THR A 86 -14.09 -7.49 -35.46
C THR A 86 -15.46 -7.85 -36.01
N HIS A 87 -16.45 -7.05 -35.64
CA HIS A 87 -17.82 -7.20 -36.13
C HIS A 87 -18.41 -5.84 -36.51
N PRO A 88 -19.48 -5.79 -37.32
CA PRO A 88 -20.10 -4.54 -37.71
C PRO A 88 -20.55 -3.75 -36.49
N ALA A 89 -20.18 -2.48 -36.42
CA ALA A 89 -20.65 -1.59 -35.37
C ALA A 89 -22.14 -1.25 -35.59
N PRO A 90 -22.99 -1.31 -34.55
CA PRO A 90 -24.34 -0.76 -34.60
C PRO A 90 -24.32 0.75 -34.89
N ALA A 91 -25.40 1.26 -35.50
CA ALA A 91 -25.52 2.68 -35.83
C ALA A 91 -25.46 3.61 -34.59
N ASP A 92 -25.73 3.09 -33.40
CA ASP A 92 -25.74 3.80 -32.12
C ASP A 92 -24.46 3.59 -31.28
N ILE A 93 -23.34 3.19 -31.90
CA ILE A 93 -22.13 2.77 -31.16
C ILE A 93 -21.60 3.82 -30.17
N GLU A 94 -21.63 5.10 -30.50
CA GLU A 94 -21.21 6.17 -29.58
C GLU A 94 -22.12 6.25 -28.34
N ALA A 95 -23.43 6.08 -28.53
CA ALA A 95 -24.39 6.03 -27.44
C ALA A 95 -24.20 4.76 -26.61
N ARG A 96 -23.84 3.62 -27.23
CA ARG A 96 -23.54 2.36 -26.54
C ARG A 96 -22.26 2.43 -25.72
N ILE A 97 -21.21 3.10 -26.21
CA ILE A 97 -19.99 3.36 -25.44
C ILE A 97 -20.31 4.26 -24.26
N ARG A 98 -21.06 5.35 -24.48
CA ARG A 98 -21.51 6.25 -23.41
C ARG A 98 -22.40 5.53 -22.38
N ALA A 99 -23.22 4.58 -22.83
CA ALA A 99 -24.08 3.74 -22.00
C ALA A 99 -23.36 2.51 -21.42
N GLN A 100 -22.05 2.38 -21.61
CA GLN A 100 -21.21 1.30 -21.06
C GLN A 100 -21.61 -0.10 -21.51
N LYS A 101 -22.22 -0.21 -22.70
CA LYS A 101 -22.53 -1.49 -23.34
C LYS A 101 -21.36 -2.01 -24.18
N GLU A 102 -20.42 -1.15 -24.54
CA GLU A 102 -19.19 -1.45 -25.28
C GLU A 102 -18.04 -0.61 -24.69
N ASP A 103 -16.85 -1.17 -24.59
CA ASP A 103 -15.69 -0.49 -23.99
C ASP A 103 -14.89 0.33 -25.02
N VAL A 104 -14.83 -0.12 -26.28
CA VAL A 104 -14.05 0.46 -27.39
C VAL A 104 -14.75 0.18 -28.73
N ALA A 105 -14.66 1.09 -29.69
CA ALA A 105 -14.99 0.84 -31.10
C ALA A 105 -13.92 1.42 -32.04
N LEU A 106 -13.88 0.92 -33.27
CA LEU A 106 -13.08 1.50 -34.35
C LEU A 106 -13.96 2.17 -35.38
N ALA A 107 -13.52 3.31 -35.91
CA ALA A 107 -14.15 3.97 -37.04
C ALA A 107 -13.16 4.09 -38.19
N ILE A 108 -13.47 3.44 -39.31
CA ILE A 108 -12.71 3.52 -40.55
C ILE A 108 -13.34 4.63 -41.40
N ASN A 109 -12.56 5.67 -41.71
CA ASN A 109 -13.03 6.80 -42.49
C ASN A 109 -13.49 6.38 -43.90
N GLU A 110 -14.39 7.14 -44.51
CA GLU A 110 -14.96 6.84 -45.84
C GLU A 110 -13.87 6.82 -46.92
N ASP A 111 -12.94 7.78 -46.85
CA ASP A 111 -11.82 7.95 -47.77
C ASP A 111 -10.69 6.92 -47.55
N PHE A 112 -10.84 5.97 -46.62
CA PHE A 112 -9.77 5.04 -46.24
C PHE A 112 -9.19 4.31 -47.45
N ALA A 113 -10.04 3.79 -48.34
CA ALA A 113 -9.60 3.00 -49.49
C ALA A 113 -8.81 3.85 -50.49
N ASP A 114 -9.23 5.09 -50.73
CA ASP A 114 -8.59 5.99 -51.69
C ASP A 114 -7.26 6.51 -51.15
N ASP A 115 -7.24 6.98 -49.91
CA ASP A 115 -6.01 7.41 -49.23
C ASP A 115 -5.00 6.26 -49.15
N TRP A 116 -5.48 5.06 -48.80
CA TRP A 116 -4.64 3.87 -48.73
C TRP A 116 -3.99 3.54 -50.07
N ARG A 117 -4.73 3.60 -51.18
CA ARG A 117 -4.21 3.26 -52.52
C ARG A 117 -3.20 4.28 -53.04
N VAL A 118 -3.43 5.56 -52.79
CA VAL A 118 -2.55 6.65 -53.24
C VAL A 118 -1.32 6.81 -52.32
N GLY A 119 -1.25 6.05 -51.22
CA GLY A 119 -0.11 6.04 -50.31
C GLY A 119 -0.17 7.14 -49.25
N LYS A 120 -1.33 7.78 -49.06
CA LYS A 120 -1.59 8.71 -47.97
C LYS A 120 -1.91 7.94 -46.67
N PRO A 121 -1.69 8.54 -45.49
CA PRO A 121 -2.13 7.96 -44.23
C PRO A 121 -3.66 7.84 -44.19
N ALA A 122 -4.18 6.62 -44.18
CA ALA A 122 -5.61 6.38 -44.12
C ALA A 122 -6.08 6.47 -42.66
N LYS A 123 -7.07 7.32 -42.39
CA LYS A 123 -7.53 7.63 -41.02
C LYS A 123 -8.36 6.48 -40.42
N VAL A 124 -8.00 6.08 -39.20
CA VAL A 124 -8.75 5.14 -38.35
C VAL A 124 -8.84 5.76 -36.96
N ASP A 125 -10.05 5.98 -36.46
CA ASP A 125 -10.29 6.55 -35.13
C ASP A 125 -10.64 5.44 -34.13
N ILE A 126 -10.09 5.53 -32.91
CA ILE A 126 -10.46 4.68 -31.78
C ILE A 126 -11.47 5.45 -30.94
N ILE A 127 -12.71 4.99 -30.90
CA ILE A 127 -13.78 5.58 -30.10
C ILE A 127 -13.78 4.92 -28.72
N THR A 128 -13.56 5.70 -27.68
CA THR A 128 -13.51 5.22 -26.28
C THR A 128 -13.84 6.34 -25.30
N ASP A 129 -14.27 5.97 -24.09
CA ASP A 129 -14.44 6.89 -22.97
C ASP A 129 -13.20 6.84 -22.05
N THR A 130 -12.34 7.85 -22.15
CA THR A 130 -11.07 7.93 -21.40
C THR A 130 -11.25 8.14 -19.90
N THR A 131 -12.48 8.35 -19.41
CA THR A 131 -12.75 8.36 -17.96
C THR A 131 -12.81 6.95 -17.37
N ARG A 132 -12.77 5.91 -18.21
CA ARG A 132 -13.00 4.52 -17.85
C ARG A 132 -11.72 3.67 -17.93
N ARG A 133 -11.23 3.27 -16.76
CA ARG A 133 -10.02 2.42 -16.64
C ARG A 133 -10.11 1.03 -17.31
N ASN A 134 -11.32 0.53 -17.60
CA ASN A 134 -11.47 -0.77 -18.25
C ASN A 134 -11.07 -0.71 -19.74
N SER A 135 -11.25 0.43 -20.40
CA SER A 135 -10.94 0.60 -21.82
C SER A 135 -9.45 0.80 -22.07
N ASP A 136 -8.68 1.31 -21.10
CA ASP A 136 -7.25 1.62 -21.24
C ASP A 136 -6.42 0.45 -21.77
N VAL A 137 -6.66 -0.76 -21.24
CA VAL A 137 -5.92 -1.97 -21.62
C VAL A 137 -6.24 -2.37 -23.07
N VAL A 138 -7.53 -2.30 -23.43
CA VAL A 138 -8.02 -2.65 -24.77
C VAL A 138 -7.52 -1.63 -25.80
N VAL A 139 -7.65 -0.34 -25.50
CA VAL A 139 -7.16 0.77 -26.34
C VAL A 139 -5.66 0.67 -26.56
N ALA A 140 -4.87 0.39 -25.52
CA ALA A 140 -3.42 0.23 -25.64
C ALA A 140 -3.05 -0.96 -26.55
N ARG A 141 -3.75 -2.10 -26.42
CA ARG A 141 -3.52 -3.28 -27.27
C ARG A 141 -3.89 -3.00 -28.72
N VAL A 142 -5.07 -2.44 -28.97
CA VAL A 142 -5.55 -2.08 -30.32
C VAL A 142 -4.62 -1.06 -30.98
N SER A 143 -4.26 0.03 -30.28
CA SER A 143 -3.35 1.06 -30.79
C SER A 143 -2.00 0.47 -31.18
N LYS A 144 -1.41 -0.38 -30.34
CA LYS A 144 -0.13 -1.03 -30.61
C LYS A 144 -0.19 -1.94 -31.86
N VAL A 145 -1.29 -2.66 -32.06
CA VAL A 145 -1.47 -3.49 -33.26
C VAL A 145 -1.65 -2.60 -34.51
N LEU A 146 -2.43 -1.52 -34.43
CA LEU A 146 -2.59 -0.57 -35.54
C LEU A 146 -1.26 0.12 -35.92
N GLU A 147 -0.45 0.53 -34.95
CA GLU A 147 0.90 1.07 -35.16
C GLU A 147 1.83 0.05 -35.81
N GLY A 148 1.77 -1.22 -35.39
CA GLY A 148 2.50 -2.33 -35.99
C GLY A 148 2.12 -2.54 -37.46
N TYR A 149 0.82 -2.50 -37.77
CA TYR A 149 0.34 -2.60 -39.14
C TYR A 149 0.83 -1.44 -40.02
N GLY A 150 0.67 -0.21 -39.52
CA GLY A 150 1.05 1.01 -40.24
C GLY A 150 2.56 1.06 -40.52
N SER A 151 3.39 0.74 -39.53
CA SER A 151 4.85 0.69 -39.68
C SER A 151 5.30 -0.41 -40.65
N GLY A 152 4.71 -1.62 -40.57
CA GLY A 152 5.03 -2.72 -41.48
C GLY A 152 4.68 -2.40 -42.94
N VAL A 153 3.49 -1.87 -43.20
CA VAL A 153 3.09 -1.47 -44.56
C VAL A 153 3.90 -0.27 -45.06
N GLY A 154 4.16 0.70 -44.19
CA GLY A 154 5.03 1.84 -44.51
C GLY A 154 6.43 1.40 -44.96
N ALA A 155 7.04 0.46 -44.23
CA ALA A 155 8.34 -0.11 -44.59
C ALA A 155 8.31 -0.81 -45.96
N MET A 156 7.29 -1.63 -46.23
CA MET A 156 7.13 -2.28 -47.55
C MET A 156 6.99 -1.27 -48.69
N ARG A 157 6.23 -0.19 -48.47
CA ARG A 157 6.05 0.89 -49.46
C ARG A 157 7.34 1.63 -49.77
N LEU A 158 8.22 1.80 -48.79
CA LEU A 158 9.54 2.41 -48.99
C LEU A 158 10.47 1.46 -49.74
N LEU A 159 10.50 0.17 -49.37
CA LEU A 159 11.32 -0.86 -50.03
C LEU A 159 11.02 -0.97 -51.53
N VAL A 160 9.74 -1.00 -51.92
CA VAL A 160 9.33 -1.07 -53.34
C VAL A 160 9.77 0.17 -54.13
N ARG A 161 9.99 1.30 -53.45
CA ARG A 161 10.50 2.55 -54.06
C ARG A 161 12.03 2.66 -54.02
N GLY A 162 12.73 1.59 -53.60
CA GLY A 162 14.18 1.61 -53.44
C GLY A 162 14.68 2.46 -52.26
N ILE A 163 13.78 2.87 -51.37
CA ILE A 163 14.11 3.67 -50.19
C ILE A 163 14.29 2.71 -49.02
N ASN A 164 15.43 2.79 -48.34
CA ASN A 164 15.65 2.05 -47.11
C ASN A 164 14.67 2.55 -46.01
N PRO A 165 13.81 1.68 -45.45
CA PRO A 165 12.86 2.06 -44.39
C PRO A 165 13.50 2.72 -43.17
N ALA A 166 14.76 2.39 -42.88
CA ALA A 166 15.50 2.97 -41.76
C ALA A 166 15.62 4.51 -41.84
N VAL A 167 15.51 5.10 -43.05
CA VAL A 167 15.52 6.56 -43.24
C VAL A 167 14.28 7.22 -42.61
N ALA A 168 13.14 6.52 -42.57
CA ALA A 168 11.90 7.03 -41.96
C ALA A 168 11.83 6.79 -40.44
N THR A 169 12.70 5.95 -39.89
CA THR A 169 12.78 5.64 -38.46
C THR A 169 14.22 5.89 -37.95
N PRO A 170 14.66 7.16 -37.88
CA PRO A 170 16.05 7.49 -37.56
C PRO A 170 16.46 7.15 -36.11
N LEU A 171 15.48 6.91 -35.23
CA LEU A 171 15.72 6.56 -33.84
C LEU A 171 15.33 5.10 -33.58
N ASN A 172 16.28 4.31 -33.09
CA ASN A 172 16.02 3.00 -32.50
C ASN A 172 16.02 3.13 -30.97
N VAL A 173 14.85 3.46 -30.40
CA VAL A 173 14.69 3.68 -28.96
C VAL A 173 14.64 2.33 -28.25
N GLY A 174 15.73 1.99 -27.56
CA GLY A 174 15.78 0.82 -26.68
C GLY A 174 15.54 1.21 -25.22
N THR A 175 14.66 0.49 -24.53
CA THR A 175 14.51 0.60 -23.07
C THR A 175 15.38 -0.44 -22.40
N ARG A 176 16.37 0.00 -21.62
CA ARG A 176 17.16 -0.89 -20.76
C ARG A 176 16.60 -0.83 -19.35
N ASP A 177 15.84 -1.86 -19.00
CA ASP A 177 15.23 -2.00 -17.69
C ASP A 177 16.26 -2.45 -16.65
N MET A 178 16.52 -1.59 -15.65
CA MET A 178 17.48 -1.83 -14.57
C MET A 178 16.80 -2.31 -13.27
N ALA A 179 15.50 -2.60 -13.30
CA ALA A 179 14.78 -3.08 -12.12
C ALA A 179 15.22 -4.51 -11.77
N THR A 180 15.53 -4.73 -10.50
CA THR A 180 15.79 -6.06 -9.95
C THR A 180 14.53 -6.93 -10.06
N PRO A 181 14.67 -8.28 -10.12
CA PRO A 181 13.52 -9.18 -10.11
C PRO A 181 12.55 -8.93 -8.94
N GLU A 182 13.08 -8.60 -7.77
CA GLU A 182 12.33 -8.27 -6.56
C GLU A 182 11.54 -6.95 -6.72
N ALA A 183 12.15 -5.93 -7.33
CA ALA A 183 11.49 -4.66 -7.61
C ALA A 183 10.37 -4.78 -8.65
N LYS A 184 10.55 -5.63 -9.68
CA LYS A 184 9.52 -5.87 -10.71
C LYS A 184 8.30 -6.56 -10.16
N SER A 185 8.53 -7.59 -9.35
CA SER A 185 7.45 -8.45 -8.88
C SER A 185 6.73 -7.90 -7.65
N SER A 186 7.27 -6.86 -7.02
CA SER A 186 6.64 -6.18 -5.88
C SER A 186 5.62 -5.09 -6.26
N GLY A 187 5.53 -4.64 -7.52
CA GLY A 187 4.83 -3.42 -7.96
C GLY A 187 3.58 -2.97 -7.18
N PHE A 188 2.49 -3.76 -7.17
CA PHE A 188 1.26 -3.39 -6.44
C PHE A 188 1.44 -3.47 -4.91
N MET A 189 2.21 -4.45 -4.44
CA MET A 189 2.48 -4.67 -3.03
C MET A 189 3.45 -3.62 -2.45
N SER A 190 4.38 -3.09 -3.25
CA SER A 190 5.33 -2.04 -2.85
C SER A 190 4.63 -0.76 -2.42
N VAL A 191 3.43 -0.49 -2.92
CA VAL A 191 2.66 0.71 -2.59
C VAL A 191 1.78 0.49 -1.36
N ILE A 192 1.12 -0.68 -1.26
CA ILE A 192 0.11 -0.91 -0.23
C ILE A 192 0.72 -1.46 1.07
N LEU A 193 1.75 -2.30 0.98
CA LEU A 193 2.39 -2.91 2.14
C LEU A 193 2.94 -1.86 3.13
N PRO A 194 3.68 -0.81 2.69
CA PRO A 194 4.14 0.24 3.60
C PRO A 194 3.00 0.93 4.33
N MET A 195 1.90 1.23 3.63
CA MET A 195 0.73 1.89 4.22
C MET A 195 0.14 1.04 5.36
N ILE A 196 -0.06 -0.24 5.11
CA ILE A 196 -0.67 -1.16 6.08
C ILE A 196 0.25 -1.36 7.28
N LEU A 197 1.51 -1.72 7.04
CA LEU A 197 2.47 -1.94 8.13
C LEU A 197 2.63 -0.69 9.00
N THR A 198 2.63 0.51 8.38
CA THR A 198 2.71 1.78 9.12
C THR A 198 1.47 2.01 9.98
N ILE A 199 0.25 1.84 9.43
CA ILE A 199 -0.99 1.98 10.19
C ILE A 199 -0.99 1.01 11.37
N PHE A 200 -0.72 -0.27 11.10
CA PHE A 200 -0.77 -1.32 12.10
C PHE A 200 0.29 -1.17 13.18
N ALA A 201 1.52 -0.78 12.82
CA ALA A 201 2.53 -0.49 13.82
C ALA A 201 2.11 0.67 14.72
N PHE A 202 1.51 1.72 14.15
CA PHE A 202 1.07 2.88 14.91
C PHE A 202 -0.08 2.56 15.90
N ILE A 203 -1.07 1.74 15.49
CA ILE A 203 -2.24 1.42 16.32
C ILE A 203 -2.19 0.03 16.98
N GLY A 204 -1.12 -0.74 16.79
CA GLY A 204 -1.09 -2.16 17.18
C GLY A 204 -1.22 -2.41 18.67
N GLY A 205 -0.76 -1.45 19.49
CA GLY A 205 -0.91 -1.47 20.95
C GLY A 205 -2.12 -0.67 21.47
N ALA A 206 -2.95 -0.12 20.58
CA ALA A 206 -3.97 0.86 20.92
C ALA A 206 -4.99 0.35 21.95
N HIS A 207 -5.52 -0.86 21.75
CA HIS A 207 -6.52 -1.43 22.64
C HIS A 207 -6.02 -1.56 24.07
N LEU A 208 -4.82 -2.12 24.26
CA LEU A 208 -4.24 -2.27 25.59
C LEU A 208 -3.87 -0.91 26.20
N ALA A 209 -3.30 0.01 25.42
CA ALA A 209 -2.97 1.36 25.89
C ALA A 209 -4.21 2.14 26.35
N MET A 210 -5.33 2.03 25.63
CA MET A 210 -6.59 2.69 25.99
C MET A 210 -7.26 2.04 27.21
N ASP A 211 -7.36 0.71 27.25
CA ASP A 211 -8.01 0.00 28.36
C ASP A 211 -7.26 0.20 29.69
N THR A 212 -5.92 0.12 29.65
CA THR A 212 -5.07 0.35 30.84
C THR A 212 -4.99 1.82 31.27
N THR A 213 -5.54 2.75 30.49
CA THR A 213 -5.51 4.18 30.78
C THR A 213 -6.92 4.72 31.01
N ALA A 214 -7.71 4.87 29.95
CA ALA A 214 -9.08 5.37 30.03
C ALA A 214 -10.03 4.33 30.66
N GLY A 215 -9.82 3.04 30.37
CA GLY A 215 -10.64 1.96 30.96
C GLY A 215 -10.44 1.84 32.47
N GLU A 216 -9.20 1.89 32.97
CA GLU A 216 -8.94 1.94 34.42
C GLU A 216 -9.51 3.21 35.08
N ARG A 217 -9.56 4.33 34.35
CA ARG A 217 -10.20 5.57 34.83
C ARG A 217 -11.70 5.38 35.00
N GLU A 218 -12.35 4.84 33.98
CA GLU A 218 -13.79 4.57 33.95
C GLU A 218 -14.20 3.57 35.05
N ARG A 219 -13.34 2.60 35.35
CA ARG A 219 -13.53 1.61 36.43
C ARG A 219 -13.12 2.12 37.82
N GLN A 220 -12.73 3.39 37.94
CA GLN A 220 -12.23 4.02 39.18
C GLN A 220 -11.06 3.28 39.85
N SER A 221 -10.30 2.47 39.08
CA SER A 221 -9.15 1.73 39.60
C SER A 221 -7.83 2.49 39.49
N LEU A 222 -7.81 3.62 38.77
CA LEU A 222 -6.65 4.50 38.68
C LEU A 222 -6.30 5.18 40.01
N GLU A 223 -7.29 5.59 40.80
CA GLU A 223 -7.05 6.34 42.05
C GLU A 223 -6.25 5.50 43.07
N PRO A 224 -6.63 4.24 43.38
CA PRO A 224 -5.80 3.36 44.22
C PRO A 224 -4.42 3.08 43.63
N LEU A 225 -4.31 2.98 42.29
CA LEU A 225 -3.05 2.71 41.62
C LEU A 225 -2.06 3.87 41.76
N LEU A 226 -2.56 5.12 41.69
CA LEU A 226 -1.77 6.34 41.89
C LEU A 226 -1.35 6.56 43.35
N ALA A 227 -2.04 5.92 44.31
CA ALA A 227 -1.66 5.92 45.73
C ALA A 227 -0.53 4.93 46.06
N THR A 228 -0.14 4.04 45.12
CA THR A 228 0.98 3.12 45.33
C THR A 228 2.33 3.87 45.37
N PRO A 229 3.33 3.38 46.12
CA PRO A 229 4.64 4.03 46.26
C PRO A 229 5.55 3.82 45.03
N VAL A 230 4.99 3.91 43.82
CA VAL A 230 5.70 3.74 42.54
C VAL A 230 5.72 5.08 41.79
N SER A 231 6.86 5.41 41.18
CA SER A 231 6.96 6.65 40.39
C SER A 231 5.98 6.62 39.20
N ARG A 232 5.32 7.76 38.93
CA ARG A 232 4.37 7.87 37.79
C ARG A 232 5.02 7.56 36.44
N ALA A 233 6.31 7.89 36.29
CA ALA A 233 7.09 7.56 35.10
C ALA A 233 7.28 6.05 34.92
N ALA A 234 7.53 5.30 36.00
CA ALA A 234 7.63 3.84 35.95
C ALA A 234 6.27 3.19 35.65
N LEU A 235 5.18 3.75 36.19
CA LEU A 235 3.82 3.26 35.93
C LEU A 235 3.44 3.40 34.45
N VAL A 236 3.58 4.62 33.90
CA VAL A 236 3.29 4.92 32.50
C VAL A 236 4.22 4.13 31.57
N GLY A 237 5.52 4.10 31.88
CA GLY A 237 6.51 3.32 31.12
C GLY A 237 6.17 1.82 31.06
N GLY A 238 5.75 1.22 32.18
CA GLY A 238 5.33 -0.18 32.23
C GLY A 238 4.09 -0.47 31.38
N LYS A 239 3.08 0.39 31.45
CA LYS A 239 1.86 0.28 30.62
C LYS A 239 2.15 0.43 29.13
N MET A 240 2.93 1.44 28.77
CA MET A 240 3.32 1.68 27.39
C MET A 240 4.18 0.55 26.84
N LEU A 241 5.11 0.01 27.62
CA LEU A 241 5.95 -1.10 27.19
C LEU A 241 5.12 -2.39 27.01
N ALA A 242 4.09 -2.61 27.83
CA ALA A 242 3.14 -3.70 27.61
C ALA A 242 2.38 -3.55 26.29
N ALA A 243 1.84 -2.35 26.02
CA ALA A 243 1.15 -2.03 24.76
C ALA A 243 2.09 -2.11 23.54
N ALA A 244 3.33 -1.64 23.67
CA ALA A 244 4.32 -1.69 22.61
C ALA A 244 4.73 -3.13 22.29
N LEU A 245 4.92 -3.97 23.31
CA LEU A 245 5.18 -5.39 23.10
C LEU A 245 4.00 -6.06 22.38
N LEU A 246 2.75 -5.74 22.75
CA LEU A 246 1.58 -6.26 22.06
C LEU A 246 1.58 -5.84 20.58
N GLY A 247 1.85 -4.57 20.29
CA GLY A 247 1.99 -4.07 18.93
C GLY A 247 3.09 -4.79 18.14
N MET A 248 4.25 -5.03 18.75
CA MET A 248 5.36 -5.75 18.12
C MET A 248 5.04 -7.22 17.84
N VAL A 249 4.36 -7.92 18.76
CA VAL A 249 3.91 -9.30 18.54
C VAL A 249 2.88 -9.35 17.41
N SER A 250 1.92 -8.42 17.39
CA SER A 250 0.97 -8.29 16.29
C SER A 250 1.66 -8.03 14.95
N MET A 251 2.73 -7.21 14.92
CA MET A 251 3.49 -6.95 13.69
C MET A 251 4.23 -8.19 13.22
N LEU A 252 4.84 -8.93 14.14
CA LEU A 252 5.50 -10.19 13.84
C LEU A 252 4.50 -11.18 13.22
N LEU A 253 3.29 -11.28 13.77
CA LEU A 253 2.24 -12.14 13.23
C LEU A 253 1.78 -11.70 11.84
N ILE A 254 1.60 -10.40 11.59
CA ILE A 254 1.28 -9.87 10.26
C ILE A 254 2.35 -10.29 9.25
N LEU A 255 3.63 -10.11 9.58
CA LEU A 255 4.74 -10.46 8.69
C LEU A 255 4.83 -11.98 8.46
N LEU A 256 4.59 -12.79 9.49
CA LEU A 256 4.52 -14.25 9.36
C LEU A 256 3.35 -14.67 8.48
N SER A 257 2.18 -14.05 8.64
CA SER A 257 1.02 -14.31 7.80
C SER A 257 1.27 -13.93 6.35
N PHE A 258 1.94 -12.79 6.07
CA PHE A 258 2.38 -12.46 4.71
C PHE A 258 3.36 -13.49 4.15
N LYS A 259 4.32 -13.98 4.95
CA LYS A 259 5.23 -15.05 4.53
C LYS A 259 4.51 -16.34 4.16
N LEU A 260 3.55 -16.75 5.00
CA LEU A 260 2.72 -17.93 4.74
C LEU A 260 1.88 -17.75 3.48
N SER A 261 1.21 -16.61 3.33
CA SER A 261 0.44 -16.28 2.13
C SER A 261 1.32 -16.29 0.87
N ALA A 262 2.53 -15.71 0.92
CA ALA A 262 3.49 -15.74 -0.18
C ALA A 262 3.91 -17.17 -0.56
N SER A 263 4.12 -18.04 0.43
CA SER A 263 4.51 -19.45 0.20
C SER A 263 3.40 -20.29 -0.43
N VAL A 264 2.13 -19.97 -0.16
CA VAL A 264 0.96 -20.71 -0.66
C VAL A 264 0.48 -20.17 -2.00
N ALA A 265 0.63 -18.87 -2.25
CA ALA A 265 -0.02 -18.20 -3.38
C ALA A 265 0.53 -18.57 -4.76
N GLY A 266 1.82 -18.89 -4.91
CA GLY A 266 2.46 -18.97 -6.23
C GLY A 266 2.41 -17.63 -7.01
N GLY A 267 3.34 -17.40 -7.93
CA GLY A 267 3.37 -16.17 -8.75
C GLY A 267 3.85 -14.91 -8.01
N SER A 268 3.29 -13.74 -8.34
CA SER A 268 3.78 -12.39 -7.93
C SER A 268 3.83 -12.13 -6.42
N ALA A 269 3.19 -12.95 -5.60
CA ALA A 269 3.31 -12.89 -4.13
C ALA A 269 4.52 -13.68 -3.60
N ALA A 270 5.04 -14.66 -4.35
CA ALA A 270 6.17 -15.51 -3.97
C ALA A 270 7.55 -14.83 -4.12
N SER A 271 7.58 -13.65 -4.74
CA SER A 271 8.79 -12.91 -5.12
C SER A 271 9.15 -11.76 -4.19
N MET A 272 8.38 -11.54 -3.13
CA MET A 272 8.79 -10.59 -2.10
C MET A 272 9.96 -11.20 -1.33
N ASP A 273 10.97 -10.39 -1.00
CA ASP A 273 12.01 -10.81 -0.05
C ASP A 273 11.38 -10.95 1.34
N VAL A 274 10.80 -12.12 1.61
CA VAL A 274 10.28 -12.52 2.92
C VAL A 274 11.31 -13.33 3.69
N SER A 275 12.60 -13.03 3.48
CA SER A 275 13.66 -13.58 4.31
C SER A 275 13.47 -13.17 5.76
N PHE A 276 13.93 -14.02 6.69
CA PHE A 276 13.94 -13.67 8.10
C PHE A 276 14.77 -12.40 8.39
N ALA A 277 15.79 -12.14 7.57
CA ALA A 277 16.57 -10.90 7.64
C ALA A 277 15.73 -9.66 7.25
N ALA A 278 14.96 -9.73 6.16
CA ALA A 278 14.04 -8.67 5.78
C ALA A 278 12.96 -8.43 6.85
N MET A 279 12.38 -9.49 7.41
CA MET A 279 11.44 -9.39 8.54
C MET A 279 12.08 -8.69 9.75
N GLY A 280 13.33 -9.02 10.10
CA GLY A 280 14.06 -8.34 11.18
C GLY A 280 14.26 -6.85 10.91
N LYS A 281 14.63 -6.47 9.68
CA LYS A 281 14.76 -5.06 9.27
C LYS A 281 13.42 -4.33 9.31
N LEU A 282 12.32 -4.98 8.89
CA LEU A 282 10.97 -4.42 8.95
C LEU A 282 10.54 -4.20 10.40
N LEU A 283 10.75 -5.17 11.30
CA LEU A 283 10.44 -5.01 12.72
C LEU A 283 11.26 -3.88 13.35
N LEU A 284 12.56 -3.78 13.02
CA LEU A 284 13.40 -2.67 13.47
C LEU A 284 12.90 -1.32 12.94
N THR A 285 12.45 -1.28 11.68
CA THR A 285 11.83 -0.09 11.08
C THR A 285 10.52 0.27 11.79
N LEU A 286 9.70 -0.71 12.17
CA LEU A 286 8.38 -0.43 12.75
C LEU A 286 8.45 -0.14 14.27
N LEU A 287 9.51 -0.58 14.96
CA LEU A 287 9.63 -0.44 16.41
C LEU A 287 9.47 1.02 16.91
N PRO A 288 10.19 2.04 16.37
CA PRO A 288 9.98 3.42 16.80
C PRO A 288 8.55 3.90 16.57
N LEU A 289 7.90 3.45 15.49
CA LEU A 289 6.53 3.83 15.17
C LEU A 289 5.52 3.24 16.17
N VAL A 290 5.74 1.99 16.61
CA VAL A 290 4.96 1.37 17.70
C VAL A 290 5.12 2.17 19.00
N LEU A 291 6.34 2.62 19.31
CA LEU A 291 6.60 3.45 20.49
C LEU A 291 5.90 4.82 20.39
N ILE A 292 6.00 5.49 19.24
CA ILE A 292 5.31 6.78 18.98
C ILE A 292 3.79 6.60 19.12
N GLY A 293 3.23 5.58 18.48
CA GLY A 293 1.79 5.31 18.50
C GLY A 293 1.28 5.02 19.91
N THR A 294 1.93 4.11 20.63
CA THR A 294 1.57 3.79 22.01
C THR A 294 1.72 4.99 22.94
N ALA A 295 2.79 5.77 22.82
CA ALA A 295 3.00 6.99 23.60
C ALA A 295 1.89 8.03 23.38
N LEU A 296 1.56 8.29 22.12
CA LEU A 296 0.53 9.26 21.75
C LEU A 296 -0.86 8.80 22.21
N ILE A 297 -1.19 7.52 22.00
CA ILE A 297 -2.47 6.95 22.44
C ILE A 297 -2.59 7.00 23.96
N THR A 298 -1.54 6.64 24.71
CA THR A 298 -1.55 6.76 26.18
C THR A 298 -1.70 8.21 26.62
N ALA A 299 -1.02 9.17 25.97
CA ALA A 299 -1.15 10.59 26.30
C ALA A 299 -2.57 11.13 26.06
N LEU A 300 -3.23 10.69 24.98
CA LEU A 300 -4.60 11.07 24.66
C LEU A 300 -5.62 10.37 25.58
N ALA A 301 -5.46 9.07 25.80
CA ALA A 301 -6.32 8.30 26.70
C ALA A 301 -6.25 8.80 28.14
N ALA A 302 -5.09 9.30 28.59
CA ALA A 302 -4.94 9.92 29.90
C ALA A 302 -5.81 11.18 30.05
N GLY A 303 -6.04 11.92 28.96
CA GLY A 303 -6.90 13.09 28.92
C GLY A 303 -8.39 12.79 28.77
N ALA A 304 -8.74 11.59 28.30
CA ALA A 304 -10.13 11.20 28.05
C ALA A 304 -10.87 10.86 29.36
N LYS A 305 -12.17 11.15 29.40
CA LYS A 305 -13.06 10.83 30.53
C LYS A 305 -13.64 9.42 30.46
N SER A 306 -13.73 8.84 29.27
CA SER A 306 -14.28 7.50 29.05
C SER A 306 -13.54 6.75 27.94
N MET A 307 -13.72 5.43 27.89
CA MET A 307 -13.20 4.60 26.80
C MET A 307 -13.76 5.03 25.44
N LYS A 308 -15.02 5.48 25.38
CA LYS A 308 -15.66 5.98 24.14
C LYS A 308 -15.01 7.26 23.63
N GLU A 309 -14.66 8.17 24.53
CA GLU A 309 -13.97 9.42 24.15
C GLU A 309 -12.56 9.13 23.62
N ALA A 310 -11.80 8.27 24.31
CA ALA A 310 -10.49 7.81 23.84
C ALA A 310 -10.57 7.13 22.46
N GLN A 311 -11.62 6.33 22.24
CA GLN A 311 -11.85 5.68 20.95
C GLN A 311 -12.22 6.67 19.84
N SER A 312 -12.91 7.78 20.14
CA SER A 312 -13.25 8.77 19.12
C SER A 312 -12.00 9.46 18.53
N HIS A 313 -10.94 9.61 19.33
CA HIS A 313 -9.64 10.10 18.85
C HIS A 313 -8.93 9.11 17.91
N MET A 314 -9.29 7.82 17.93
CA MET A 314 -8.67 6.80 17.08
C MET A 314 -8.87 7.09 15.59
N MET A 315 -10.03 7.63 15.21
CA MET A 315 -10.32 7.98 13.82
C MET A 315 -9.29 8.98 13.27
N TRP A 316 -8.98 10.03 14.05
CA TRP A 316 -7.99 11.04 13.66
C TRP A 316 -6.56 10.50 13.70
N LEU A 317 -6.25 9.66 14.68
CA LEU A 317 -4.95 9.00 14.79
C LEU A 317 -4.66 8.09 13.60
N MET A 318 -5.65 7.34 13.11
CA MET A 318 -5.52 6.48 11.93
C MET A 318 -5.21 7.29 10.66
N MET A 319 -5.64 8.55 10.57
CA MET A 319 -5.34 9.41 9.43
C MET A 319 -3.87 9.86 9.38
N LEU A 320 -3.18 9.98 10.52
CA LEU A 320 -1.81 10.48 10.57
C LEU A 320 -0.82 9.66 9.70
N PRO A 321 -0.77 8.31 9.83
CA PRO A 321 0.01 7.47 8.91
C PRO A 321 -0.37 7.59 7.44
N MET A 322 -1.64 7.89 7.14
CA MET A 322 -2.17 7.88 5.78
C MET A 322 -1.77 9.12 4.99
N LEU A 323 -1.61 10.27 5.64
CA LEU A 323 -1.32 11.54 4.96
C LEU A 323 -0.05 11.46 4.10
N PRO A 324 1.11 10.97 4.61
CA PRO A 324 2.30 10.87 3.76
C PRO A 324 2.19 9.78 2.70
N ALA A 325 1.45 8.69 2.97
CA ALA A 325 1.21 7.66 1.98
C ALA A 325 0.42 8.19 0.78
N TYR A 326 -0.65 8.96 1.03
CA TYR A 326 -1.40 9.63 -0.04
C TYR A 326 -0.60 10.72 -0.73
N GLY A 327 0.19 11.49 0.02
CA GLY A 327 1.11 12.47 -0.54
C GLY A 327 2.10 11.85 -1.54
N LEU A 328 2.67 10.70 -1.19
CA LEU A 328 3.57 9.94 -2.06
C LEU A 328 2.87 9.32 -3.27
N MET A 329 1.59 8.95 -3.15
CA MET A 329 0.80 8.49 -4.29
C MET A 329 0.53 9.61 -5.29
N ALA A 330 0.24 10.82 -4.81
CA ALA A 330 0.02 11.99 -5.67
C ALA A 330 1.34 12.52 -6.26
N TYR A 331 2.41 12.53 -5.45
CA TYR A 331 3.73 13.01 -5.81
C TYR A 331 4.80 12.00 -5.38
N PRO A 332 5.17 11.06 -6.27
CA PRO A 332 6.23 10.10 -5.99
C PRO A 332 7.56 10.83 -5.77
N LEU A 333 7.97 10.94 -4.50
CA LEU A 333 9.22 11.59 -4.15
C LEU A 333 10.39 10.69 -4.53
N LYS A 334 11.44 11.30 -5.09
CA LYS A 334 12.73 10.62 -5.25
C LYS A 334 13.34 10.43 -3.87
N ASP A 335 13.78 9.21 -3.60
CA ASP A 335 14.43 8.81 -2.35
C ASP A 335 15.91 9.23 -2.33
N THR A 336 16.14 10.53 -2.48
CA THR A 336 17.48 11.11 -2.56
C THR A 336 17.74 12.09 -1.42
N ALA A 337 16.71 12.56 -0.72
CA ALA A 337 16.84 13.64 0.24
C ALA A 337 16.78 13.13 1.69
N LEU A 338 17.85 13.38 2.46
CA LEU A 338 17.99 12.88 3.84
C LEU A 338 16.87 13.38 4.78
N TRP A 339 16.34 14.58 4.58
CA TRP A 339 15.26 15.13 5.42
C TRP A 339 14.02 14.22 5.46
N GLN A 340 13.78 13.43 4.41
CA GLN A 340 12.62 12.53 4.34
C GLN A 340 12.68 11.44 5.43
N TYR A 341 13.88 11.11 5.91
CA TYR A 341 14.10 10.14 6.99
C TYR A 341 13.90 10.75 8.38
N ALA A 342 13.92 12.09 8.51
CA ALA A 342 13.62 12.76 9.77
C ALA A 342 12.11 12.86 10.04
N VAL A 343 11.28 12.80 8.99
CA VAL A 343 9.82 12.96 9.09
C VAL A 343 9.15 11.61 9.41
N PRO A 344 8.41 11.49 10.53
CA PRO A 344 7.65 10.29 10.87
C PRO A 344 6.61 9.94 9.79
N PHE A 345 6.26 8.67 9.69
CA PHE A 345 5.41 8.04 8.68
C PHE A 345 6.00 8.08 7.26
N LEU A 346 6.58 9.20 6.83
CA LEU A 346 7.30 9.31 5.56
C LEU A 346 8.56 8.43 5.55
N SER A 347 9.35 8.52 6.62
CA SER A 347 10.57 7.71 6.78
C SER A 347 10.27 6.21 6.83
N GLN A 348 9.24 5.78 7.57
CA GLN A 348 8.82 4.37 7.59
C GLN A 348 8.34 3.91 6.21
N ASN A 349 7.60 4.75 5.48
CA ASN A 349 7.15 4.41 4.14
C ASN A 349 8.35 4.11 3.21
N GLN A 350 9.36 5.00 3.20
CA GLN A 350 10.57 4.81 2.37
C GLN A 350 11.41 3.62 2.81
N MET A 351 11.63 3.45 4.13
CA MET A 351 12.40 2.33 4.65
C MET A 351 11.76 0.98 4.30
N ILE A 352 10.43 0.86 4.42
CA ILE A 352 9.71 -0.37 4.05
C ILE A 352 9.79 -0.61 2.55
N GLN A 353 9.66 0.44 1.72
CA GLN A 353 9.81 0.31 0.27
C GLN A 353 11.19 -0.20 -0.12
N LYS A 354 12.28 0.35 0.46
CA LYS A 354 13.64 -0.12 0.20
C LYS A 354 13.81 -1.60 0.53
N ILE A 355 13.39 -1.99 1.74
CA ILE A 355 13.49 -3.38 2.19
C ILE A 355 12.71 -4.31 1.25
N THR A 356 11.52 -3.91 0.82
CA THR A 356 10.66 -4.70 -0.07
C THR A 356 11.23 -4.83 -1.49
N ARG A 357 11.99 -3.81 -1.96
CA ARG A 357 12.68 -3.81 -3.26
C ARG A 357 14.04 -4.49 -3.24
N GLY A 358 14.52 -4.93 -2.08
CA GLY A 358 15.88 -5.46 -1.91
C GLY A 358 16.97 -4.37 -1.89
N GLU A 359 16.60 -3.10 -1.78
CA GLU A 359 17.52 -1.97 -1.70
C GLU A 359 18.05 -1.80 -0.26
N ALA A 360 19.34 -1.46 -0.12
CA ALA A 360 19.93 -1.19 1.19
C ALA A 360 19.83 0.30 1.55
N ALA A 361 19.21 0.61 2.69
CA ALA A 361 19.28 1.95 3.27
C ALA A 361 20.69 2.23 3.81
N SER A 362 21.19 3.45 3.62
CA SER A 362 22.51 3.86 4.12
C SER A 362 22.52 3.96 5.65
N ALA A 363 23.72 3.90 6.25
CA ALA A 363 23.88 4.06 7.70
C ALA A 363 23.38 5.43 8.18
N GLU A 364 23.55 6.48 7.36
CA GLU A 364 23.05 7.83 7.65
C GLU A 364 21.52 7.88 7.66
N GLN A 365 20.87 7.21 6.70
CA GLN A 365 19.41 7.13 6.64
C GLN A 365 18.86 6.42 7.88
N TRP A 366 19.45 5.29 8.26
CA TRP A 366 19.11 4.59 9.50
C TRP A 366 19.34 5.43 10.75
N GLY A 367 20.49 6.09 10.85
CA GLY A 367 20.86 6.91 12.00
C GLY A 367 19.89 8.08 12.20
N LEU A 368 19.63 8.85 11.14
CA LEU A 368 18.70 9.97 11.18
C LEU A 368 17.28 9.50 11.50
N TYR A 369 16.84 8.42 10.86
CA TYR A 369 15.54 7.80 11.08
C TYR A 369 15.30 7.37 12.53
N LEU A 370 16.22 6.58 13.08
CA LEU A 370 16.10 6.05 14.44
C LEU A 370 16.20 7.19 15.45
N LEU A 371 17.11 8.13 15.25
CA LEU A 371 17.28 9.27 16.15
C LEU A 371 16.02 10.13 16.20
N SER A 372 15.50 10.57 15.04
CA SER A 372 14.31 11.43 14.98
C SER A 372 13.09 10.75 15.60
N SER A 373 12.88 9.47 15.28
CA SER A 373 11.72 8.71 15.74
C SER A 373 11.80 8.38 17.23
N LEU A 374 12.98 8.03 17.74
CA LEU A 374 13.17 7.77 19.17
C LEU A 374 13.09 9.04 20.01
N VAL A 375 13.61 10.16 19.51
CA VAL A 375 13.44 11.47 20.16
C VAL A 375 11.95 11.83 20.23
N LEU A 376 11.20 11.66 19.14
CA LEU A 376 9.75 11.90 19.15
C LEU A 376 9.03 10.96 20.12
N ALA A 377 9.36 9.67 20.14
CA ALA A 377 8.79 8.72 21.08
C ALA A 377 9.07 9.12 22.54
N ALA A 378 10.30 9.56 22.85
CA ALA A 378 10.68 10.03 24.18
C ALA A 378 9.93 11.31 24.59
N LEU A 379 9.74 12.26 23.67
CA LEU A 379 8.96 13.47 23.91
C LEU A 379 7.49 13.16 24.18
N LEU A 380 6.89 12.24 23.42
CA LEU A 380 5.51 11.80 23.63
C LEU A 380 5.35 11.00 24.93
N TRP A 381 6.33 10.17 25.29
CA TRP A 381 6.36 9.50 26.58
C TRP A 381 6.44 10.52 27.73
N ALA A 382 7.30 11.53 27.63
CA ALA A 382 7.40 12.60 28.61
C ALA A 382 6.08 13.38 28.75
N LEU A 383 5.38 13.62 27.63
CA LEU A 383 4.05 14.22 27.62
C LEU A 383 3.02 13.33 28.34
N ALA A 384 3.04 12.02 28.10
CA ALA A 384 2.16 11.07 28.79
C ALA A 384 2.44 11.07 30.31
N VAL A 385 3.71 11.03 30.72
CA VAL A 385 4.11 11.11 32.13
C VAL A 385 3.67 12.43 32.76
N TRP A 386 3.82 13.55 32.05
CA TRP A 386 3.35 14.86 32.52
C TRP A 386 1.83 14.90 32.71
N ARG A 387 1.06 14.32 31.77
CA ARG A 387 -0.40 14.19 31.92
C ARG A 387 -0.78 13.38 33.16
N TYR A 388 -0.10 12.26 33.39
CA TYR A 388 -0.30 11.45 34.60
C TYR A 388 0.06 12.17 35.89
N LYS A 389 0.89 13.23 35.86
CA LYS A 389 1.21 14.06 37.03
C LYS A 389 0.09 15.05 37.39
N GLN A 390 -0.81 15.37 36.46
CA GLN A 390 -1.87 16.35 36.72
C GLN A 390 -2.93 15.80 37.69
N GLU A 391 -3.30 16.59 38.69
CA GLU A 391 -4.30 16.22 39.72
C GLU A 391 -5.69 15.98 39.12
N LYS A 392 -6.01 16.64 38.00
CA LYS A 392 -7.26 16.42 37.23
C LYS A 392 -7.42 14.99 36.69
N LEU A 393 -6.35 14.18 36.71
CA LEU A 393 -6.43 12.76 36.35
C LEU A 393 -7.03 11.91 37.48
N ALA A 394 -6.87 12.35 38.73
CA ALA A 394 -7.34 11.65 39.93
C ALA A 394 -8.73 12.10 40.41
N ILE A 395 -9.30 13.15 39.82
CA ILE A 395 -10.66 13.61 40.14
C ILE A 395 -11.59 13.04 39.07
N SER A 396 -12.28 11.95 39.40
CA SER A 396 -13.42 11.45 38.62
C SER A 396 -14.66 12.31 38.96
N GLY A 397 -14.70 13.52 38.38
CA GLY A 397 -15.82 14.45 38.47
C GLY A 397 -16.58 14.54 37.15
#